data_AF-A0A2I1NA62-F1
#
_entry.id   AF-A0A2I1NA62-F1
#
_cell.length_a   1.000
_cell.length_b   1.000
_cell.length_c   1.000
_cell.angle_alpha   90.00
_cell.angle_beta   90.00
_cell.angle_gamma   90.00
#
_symmetry.space_group_name_H-M   'P 1'
#
loop_
_entity.id
_entity.type
_entity.pdbx_description
1 polymer ?
#
loop_
_entity_poly.entity_id
_entity_poly.type
_entity_poly.pdbx_seq_one_letter_code
_entity_poly.pdbx_strand_id
1 'polypeptide(L)'
;MKKIVLLIFLTLNLNAFTYDELKSLYFEDINCSKYEFRKSSHKFSVDDLNKAIENNDENRILEILGSNRSLSFKNDIKGISPLTENYRTTNNILIEDMLFCADERVFKFGIYAAFVINNKNISESKTIEILNQLFDEGLGKETIFFYEDNGLLNLALANNEIKVFEYLLDKNCSIYDRLGMDIWFCFTKIFRDENIALNIKTPRSKELINLLNSQKYKTHCAFWLNLTEKVVEKGLNPNNLNYLYMTFKYLGDENSMKKLQNLGYKNDVK
;
A
#
# COMPACT_ATOMS: atom_id res chain seq x y z
N MET A 1 -15.36 -4.90 19.92
CA MET A 1 -15.23 -3.47 19.58
C MET A 1 -13.77 -3.10 19.27
N LYS A 2 -13.05 -3.81 18.37
CA LYS A 2 -11.63 -3.49 18.05
C LYS A 2 -11.33 -3.32 16.56
N LYS A 3 -12.16 -3.88 15.65
CA LYS A 3 -12.13 -3.58 14.19
C LYS A 3 -12.26 -2.10 13.84
N ILE A 4 -12.71 -1.30 14.80
CA ILE A 4 -12.98 0.13 14.66
C ILE A 4 -11.71 0.97 14.90
N VAL A 5 -10.71 0.49 15.65
CA VAL A 5 -9.56 1.33 16.04
C VAL A 5 -8.64 1.63 14.85
N LEU A 6 -8.31 0.63 14.02
CA LEU A 6 -7.51 0.84 12.79
C LEU A 6 -8.24 1.76 11.79
N LEU A 7 -9.56 1.65 11.67
CA LEU A 7 -10.38 2.51 10.80
C LEU A 7 -10.59 3.93 11.36
N ILE A 8 -10.63 4.09 12.68
CA ILE A 8 -10.79 5.38 13.35
C ILE A 8 -9.51 6.22 13.24
N PHE A 9 -8.32 5.63 13.37
CA PHE A 9 -7.07 6.40 13.25
C PHE A 9 -6.76 6.87 11.82
N LEU A 10 -7.30 6.20 10.79
CA LEU A 10 -7.24 6.66 9.40
C LEU A 10 -8.22 7.81 9.10
N THR A 11 -9.19 8.08 9.99
CA THR A 11 -10.28 9.06 9.75
C THR A 11 -10.32 10.23 10.74
N LEU A 12 -9.58 10.18 11.85
CA LEU A 12 -9.51 11.28 12.80
C LEU A 12 -8.28 12.16 12.53
N ASN A 13 -8.53 13.46 12.35
CA ASN A 13 -7.54 14.55 12.36
C ASN A 13 -6.88 14.68 13.75
N LEU A 14 -6.22 13.63 14.26
CA LEU A 14 -5.43 13.68 15.48
C LEU A 14 -4.00 14.12 15.13
N ASN A 15 -3.37 14.87 16.03
CA ASN A 15 -1.99 15.35 15.89
C ASN A 15 -1.06 14.24 15.39
N ALA A 16 -0.02 14.60 14.64
CA ALA A 16 1.00 13.65 14.19
C ALA A 16 1.64 12.95 15.40
N PHE A 17 1.19 11.72 15.70
CA PHE A 17 1.79 10.91 16.75
C PHE A 17 3.23 10.59 16.41
N THR A 18 4.11 10.75 17.39
CA THR A 18 5.46 10.20 17.36
C THR A 18 5.42 8.67 17.38
N TYR A 19 6.55 8.03 17.05
CA TYR A 19 6.67 6.57 17.13
C TYR A 19 6.27 6.03 18.51
N ASP A 20 6.79 6.63 19.58
CA ASP A 20 6.57 6.16 20.95
C ASP A 20 5.11 6.37 21.39
N GLU A 21 4.46 7.46 20.98
CA GLU A 21 3.05 7.68 21.28
C GLU A 21 2.16 6.67 20.56
N LEU A 22 2.40 6.44 19.26
CA LEU A 22 1.62 5.46 18.50
C LEU A 22 1.84 4.04 19.05
N LYS A 23 3.10 3.70 19.37
CA LYS A 23 3.45 2.43 20.00
C LYS A 23 2.75 2.27 21.34
N SER A 24 2.81 3.29 22.20
CA SER A 24 2.17 3.24 23.52
C SER A 24 0.66 2.99 23.40
N LEU A 25 0.00 3.63 22.45
CA LEU A 25 -1.43 3.42 22.19
C LEU A 25 -1.71 2.01 21.65
N TYR A 26 -0.90 1.51 20.73
CA TYR A 26 -1.11 0.18 20.14
C TYR A 26 -0.87 -0.94 21.15
N PHE A 27 0.12 -0.77 22.03
CA PHE A 27 0.50 -1.76 23.04
C PHE A 27 -0.21 -1.58 24.39
N GLU A 28 -1.03 -0.54 24.58
CA GLU A 28 -1.77 -0.29 25.83
C GLU A 28 -2.58 -1.52 26.28
N ASP A 29 -3.21 -2.19 25.33
CA ASP A 29 -4.04 -3.39 25.55
C ASP A 29 -3.29 -4.72 25.33
N ILE A 30 -2.02 -4.68 24.89
CA ILE A 30 -1.26 -5.88 24.54
C ILE A 30 -0.44 -6.34 25.75
N ASN A 31 -0.97 -7.32 26.48
CA ASN A 31 -0.20 -7.99 27.51
C ASN A 31 0.73 -9.07 26.91
N CYS A 32 1.95 -8.70 26.52
CA CYS A 32 2.93 -9.64 25.98
C CYS A 32 3.33 -10.76 26.95
N SER A 33 3.15 -10.58 28.26
CA SER A 33 3.47 -11.63 29.25
C SER A 33 2.50 -12.81 29.22
N LYS A 34 1.34 -12.67 28.53
CA LYS A 34 0.36 -13.76 28.37
C LYS A 34 0.82 -14.83 27.37
N TYR A 35 1.84 -14.53 26.56
CA TYR A 35 2.34 -15.43 25.53
C TYR A 35 3.50 -16.28 26.04
N GLU A 36 3.23 -17.55 26.28
CA GLU A 36 4.24 -18.55 26.59
C GLU A 36 5.01 -18.96 25.31
N PHE A 37 6.01 -18.18 24.94
CA PHE A 37 6.93 -18.53 23.85
C PHE A 37 7.81 -19.73 24.24
N ARG A 38 7.33 -20.95 23.97
CA ARG A 38 7.99 -22.20 24.36
C ARG A 38 9.24 -22.44 23.54
N LYS A 39 10.38 -22.65 24.22
CA LYS A 39 11.62 -23.01 23.53
C LYS A 39 11.46 -24.38 22.87
N SER A 40 11.77 -24.45 21.58
CA SER A 40 11.88 -25.69 20.82
C SER A 40 13.30 -25.80 20.28
N SER A 41 13.86 -27.01 20.26
CA SER A 41 15.15 -27.30 19.62
C SER A 41 15.03 -27.47 18.11
N HIS A 42 13.80 -27.53 17.60
CA HIS A 42 13.53 -27.62 16.16
C HIS A 42 13.82 -26.28 15.48
N LYS A 43 14.36 -26.33 14.26
CA LYS A 43 14.61 -25.14 13.45
C LYS A 43 13.42 -24.92 12.53
N PHE A 44 12.69 -23.84 12.77
CA PHE A 44 11.57 -23.41 11.95
C PHE A 44 11.98 -22.34 10.93
N SER A 45 11.21 -22.28 9.86
CA SER A 45 11.27 -21.28 8.80
C SER A 45 10.10 -20.28 8.91
N VAL A 46 10.14 -19.22 8.09
CA VAL A 46 8.99 -18.31 7.95
C VAL A 46 7.81 -19.04 7.29
N ASP A 47 8.06 -19.97 6.36
CA ASP A 47 7.03 -20.79 5.73
C ASP A 47 6.27 -21.64 6.76
N ASP A 48 6.98 -22.19 7.76
CA ASP A 48 6.34 -22.94 8.85
C ASP A 48 5.43 -22.04 9.69
N LEU A 49 5.86 -20.79 9.95
CA LEU A 49 5.08 -19.80 10.69
C LEU A 49 3.85 -19.36 9.90
N ASN A 50 4.02 -19.01 8.63
CA ASN A 50 2.93 -18.63 7.73
C ASN A 50 1.90 -19.75 7.62
N LYS A 51 2.34 -21.00 7.47
CA LYS A 51 1.43 -22.16 7.47
C LYS A 51 0.70 -22.34 8.80
N ALA A 52 1.34 -22.09 9.95
CA ALA A 52 0.68 -22.15 11.24
C ALA A 52 -0.38 -21.03 11.39
N ILE A 53 -0.09 -19.84 10.87
CA ILE A 53 -1.01 -18.70 10.81
C ILE A 53 -2.20 -19.01 9.92
N GLU A 54 -1.99 -19.54 8.70
CA GLU A 54 -3.05 -19.98 7.78
C GLU A 54 -4.02 -20.97 8.45
N ASN A 55 -3.49 -21.88 9.26
CA ASN A 55 -4.27 -22.89 9.99
C ASN A 55 -4.85 -22.37 11.32
N ASN A 56 -4.58 -21.11 11.69
CA ASN A 56 -4.95 -20.52 12.97
C ASN A 56 -4.48 -21.36 14.19
N ASP A 57 -3.31 -21.99 14.10
CA ASP A 57 -2.73 -22.86 15.13
C ASP A 57 -1.85 -22.05 16.10
N GLU A 58 -2.51 -21.43 17.08
CA GLU A 58 -1.89 -20.58 18.11
C GLU A 58 -0.76 -21.29 18.87
N ASN A 59 -0.91 -22.57 19.19
CA ASN A 59 0.11 -23.33 19.92
C ASN A 59 1.37 -23.50 19.07
N ARG A 60 1.19 -23.81 17.79
CA ARG A 60 2.31 -23.96 16.86
C ARG A 60 3.01 -22.63 16.60
N ILE A 61 2.25 -21.53 16.48
CA ILE A 61 2.81 -20.18 16.37
C ILE A 61 3.70 -19.86 17.57
N LEU A 62 3.21 -20.11 18.80
CA LEU A 62 3.98 -19.87 20.03
C LEU A 62 5.24 -20.73 20.13
N GLU A 63 5.18 -21.99 19.70
CA GLU A 63 6.35 -22.88 19.63
C GLU A 63 7.40 -22.33 18.63
N ILE A 64 6.96 -21.95 17.43
CA ILE A 64 7.83 -21.43 16.37
C ILE A 64 8.50 -20.14 16.84
N LEU A 65 7.73 -19.17 17.32
CA LEU A 65 8.25 -17.89 17.81
C LEU A 65 9.08 -18.04 19.09
N GLY A 66 8.81 -19.06 19.90
CA GLY A 66 9.63 -19.42 21.05
C GLY A 66 10.99 -20.02 20.70
N SER A 67 11.12 -20.66 19.54
CA SER A 67 12.42 -21.07 18.99
C SER A 67 13.23 -19.88 18.44
N ASN A 68 12.56 -18.98 17.70
CA ASN A 68 13.19 -17.86 17.02
C ASN A 68 12.18 -16.74 16.77
N ARG A 69 12.20 -15.74 17.65
CA ARG A 69 11.32 -14.57 17.58
C ARG A 69 11.48 -13.76 16.30
N SER A 70 12.69 -13.69 15.75
CA SER A 70 12.96 -12.89 14.53
C SER A 70 12.19 -13.38 13.30
N LEU A 71 11.63 -14.59 13.34
CA LEU A 71 10.78 -15.10 12.27
C LEU A 71 9.52 -14.26 12.08
N SER A 72 8.99 -13.59 13.11
CA SER A 72 7.80 -12.74 12.98
C SER A 72 8.00 -11.54 12.05
N PHE A 73 9.24 -11.07 11.89
CA PHE A 73 9.59 -9.92 11.05
C PHE A 73 10.12 -10.32 9.66
N LYS A 74 10.68 -11.52 9.50
CA LYS A 74 11.27 -11.93 8.23
C LYS A 74 10.20 -12.20 7.17
N ASN A 75 10.59 -12.07 5.92
CA ASN A 75 9.79 -12.48 4.78
C ASN A 75 10.04 -13.94 4.41
N ASP A 76 9.03 -14.60 3.88
CA ASP A 76 9.17 -15.88 3.20
C ASP A 76 9.86 -15.73 1.83
N ILE A 77 10.01 -16.86 1.11
CA ILE A 77 10.64 -16.86 -0.22
C ILE A 77 9.88 -16.05 -1.29
N LYS A 78 8.62 -15.69 -1.01
CA LYS A 78 7.76 -14.87 -1.89
C LYS A 78 7.72 -13.40 -1.45
N GLY A 79 8.44 -13.03 -0.39
CA GLY A 79 8.44 -11.68 0.14
C GLY A 79 7.28 -11.38 1.10
N ILE A 80 6.55 -12.39 1.57
CA ILE A 80 5.38 -12.22 2.45
C ILE A 80 5.82 -12.35 3.91
N SER A 81 5.50 -11.33 4.70
CA SER A 81 5.73 -11.35 6.16
C SER A 81 4.61 -12.11 6.89
N PRO A 82 4.86 -12.67 8.08
CA PRO A 82 3.82 -13.27 8.92
C PRO A 82 2.66 -12.33 9.26
N LEU A 83 2.92 -11.03 9.41
CA LEU A 83 1.86 -10.05 9.65
C LEU A 83 0.95 -9.91 8.42
N THR A 84 1.55 -9.82 7.24
CA THR A 84 0.82 -9.77 5.97
C THR A 84 0.02 -11.06 5.76
N GLU A 85 0.61 -12.22 6.07
CA GLU A 85 -0.06 -13.51 5.97
C GLU A 85 -1.27 -13.60 6.91
N ASN A 86 -1.12 -13.14 8.16
CA ASN A 86 -2.22 -13.06 9.12
C ASN A 86 -3.35 -12.21 8.56
N TYR A 87 -3.08 -11.00 8.05
CA TYR A 87 -4.13 -10.17 7.47
C TYR A 87 -4.84 -10.86 6.31
N ARG A 88 -4.09 -11.49 5.39
CA ARG A 88 -4.64 -12.15 4.19
C ARG A 88 -5.54 -13.34 4.48
N THR A 89 -5.28 -14.10 5.55
CA THR A 89 -5.91 -15.42 5.74
C THR A 89 -6.90 -15.46 6.88
N THR A 90 -6.46 -15.14 8.09
CA THR A 90 -7.28 -15.28 9.30
C THR A 90 -7.76 -13.95 9.86
N ASN A 91 -6.96 -12.89 9.64
CA ASN A 91 -7.08 -11.58 10.24
C ASN A 91 -7.30 -11.66 11.76
N ASN A 92 -6.52 -12.54 12.42
CA ASN A 92 -6.68 -12.83 13.84
C ASN A 92 -5.83 -11.87 14.68
N ILE A 93 -6.50 -11.12 15.55
CA ILE A 93 -5.87 -10.14 16.46
C ILE A 93 -4.94 -10.80 17.49
N LEU A 94 -5.23 -12.04 17.92
CA LEU A 94 -4.37 -12.74 18.86
C LEU A 94 -3.03 -13.12 18.22
N ILE A 95 -3.05 -13.53 16.95
CA ILE A 95 -1.85 -13.82 16.17
C ILE A 95 -1.07 -12.53 15.93
N GLU A 96 -1.74 -11.44 15.56
CA GLU A 96 -1.12 -10.13 15.40
C GLU A 96 -0.39 -9.68 16.68
N ASP A 97 -1.05 -9.73 17.83
CA ASP A 97 -0.44 -9.46 19.13
C ASP A 97 0.80 -10.37 19.39
N MET A 98 0.71 -11.68 19.07
CA MET A 98 1.84 -12.61 19.22
C MET A 98 3.04 -12.18 18.37
N LEU A 99 2.81 -11.75 17.13
CA LEU A 99 3.87 -11.29 16.22
C LEU A 99 4.53 -10.01 16.74
N PHE A 100 3.74 -9.04 17.21
CA PHE A 100 4.24 -7.81 17.81
C PHE A 100 5.03 -8.06 19.10
N CYS A 101 4.54 -8.95 19.96
CA CYS A 101 5.24 -9.32 21.19
C CYS A 101 6.52 -10.14 20.96
N ALA A 102 6.60 -10.86 19.85
CA ALA A 102 7.81 -11.58 19.47
C ALA A 102 8.91 -10.60 19.02
N ASP A 103 8.58 -9.64 18.16
CA ASP A 103 9.54 -8.69 17.61
C ASP A 103 8.90 -7.33 17.30
N GLU A 104 9.32 -6.28 18.00
CA GLU A 104 8.79 -4.92 17.86
C GLU A 104 8.95 -4.36 16.43
N ARG A 105 9.93 -4.86 15.66
CA ARG A 105 10.14 -4.43 14.27
C ARG A 105 8.92 -4.71 13.40
N VAL A 106 8.10 -5.70 13.75
CA VAL A 106 6.83 -5.98 13.09
C VAL A 106 5.90 -4.77 13.18
N PHE A 107 5.79 -4.15 14.37
CA PHE A 107 5.01 -2.93 14.53
C PHE A 107 5.67 -1.76 13.79
N LYS A 108 6.98 -1.56 13.97
CA LYS A 108 7.70 -0.42 13.39
C LYS A 108 7.62 -0.39 11.86
N PHE A 109 7.85 -1.52 11.20
CA PHE A 109 7.88 -1.59 9.74
C PHE A 109 6.56 -2.00 9.12
N GLY A 110 5.70 -2.74 9.82
CA GLY A 110 4.39 -3.16 9.33
C GLY A 110 3.26 -2.17 9.61
N ILE A 111 3.34 -1.39 10.69
CA ILE A 111 2.28 -0.46 11.12
C ILE A 111 2.74 0.99 11.05
N TYR A 112 3.85 1.33 11.71
CA TYR A 112 4.29 2.73 11.80
C TYR A 112 4.70 3.31 10.44
N ALA A 113 5.41 2.54 9.59
CA ALA A 113 5.75 2.98 8.24
C ALA A 113 4.52 3.35 7.41
N ALA A 114 3.47 2.51 7.42
CA ALA A 114 2.21 2.79 6.74
C ALA A 114 1.47 3.98 7.37
N PHE A 115 1.47 4.09 8.69
CA PHE A 115 0.89 5.23 9.40
C PHE A 115 1.52 6.55 8.96
N VAL A 116 2.86 6.63 8.89
CA VAL A 116 3.57 7.85 8.51
C VAL A 116 3.19 8.32 7.09
N ILE A 117 3.04 7.38 6.14
CA ILE A 117 2.62 7.69 4.76
C ILE A 117 1.15 8.14 4.70
N ASN A 118 0.27 7.53 5.51
CA ASN A 118 -1.17 7.82 5.50
C ASN A 118 -1.55 9.05 6.35
N ASN A 119 -0.64 9.58 7.17
CA ASN A 119 -0.94 10.65 8.10
C ASN A 119 -0.82 12.03 7.46
N LYS A 120 -1.97 12.61 7.10
CA LYS A 120 -2.08 13.95 6.49
C LYS A 120 -1.57 15.10 7.36
N ASN A 121 -1.33 14.87 8.65
CA ASN A 121 -0.76 15.86 9.57
C ASN A 121 0.78 15.85 9.56
N ILE A 122 1.40 14.87 8.89
CA ILE A 122 2.84 14.84 8.63
C ILE A 122 3.07 15.37 7.22
N SER A 123 3.87 16.43 7.09
CA SER A 123 4.20 16.96 5.75
C SER A 123 5.03 15.96 4.94
N GLU A 124 4.91 15.98 3.61
CA GLU A 124 5.69 15.14 2.70
C GLU A 124 7.20 15.16 3.00
N SER A 125 7.78 16.32 3.28
CA SER A 125 9.19 16.45 3.62
C SER A 125 9.55 15.71 4.91
N LYS A 126 8.67 15.77 5.92
CA LYS A 126 8.87 15.06 7.19
C LYS A 126 8.64 13.56 7.02
N THR A 127 7.65 13.16 6.21
CA THR A 127 7.43 11.77 5.81
C THR A 127 8.68 11.19 5.15
N ILE A 128 9.31 11.91 4.21
CA ILE A 128 10.55 11.50 3.56
C ILE A 128 11.71 11.37 4.57
N GLU A 129 11.84 12.31 5.52
CA GLU A 129 12.86 12.24 6.59
C GLU A 129 12.71 10.96 7.42
N ILE A 130 11.48 10.67 7.87
CA ILE A 130 11.18 9.47 8.67
C ILE A 130 11.40 8.20 7.83
N LEU A 131 11.00 8.19 6.56
CA LEU A 131 11.22 7.05 5.67
C LEU A 131 12.71 6.77 5.44
N ASN A 132 13.57 7.79 5.34
CA ASN A 132 15.02 7.57 5.27
C ASN A 132 15.52 6.85 6.54
N GLN A 133 15.09 7.29 7.73
CA GLN A 133 15.45 6.62 8.99
C GLN A 133 14.97 5.16 9.01
N LEU A 134 13.73 4.91 8.60
CA LEU A 134 13.18 3.56 8.56
C LEU A 134 13.91 2.66 7.55
N PHE A 135 14.31 3.18 6.39
CA PHE A 135 15.15 2.44 5.44
C PHE A 135 16.53 2.11 6.00
N ASP A 136 17.17 3.07 6.68
CA ASP A 136 18.48 2.85 7.34
C ASP A 136 18.40 1.78 8.44
N GLU A 137 17.23 1.65 9.07
CA GLU A 137 16.95 0.67 10.11
C GLU A 137 16.46 -0.69 9.58
N GLY A 138 16.21 -0.81 8.27
CA GLY A 138 15.90 -2.09 7.61
C GLY A 138 14.46 -2.27 7.12
N LEU A 139 13.69 -1.19 6.92
CA LEU A 139 12.43 -1.26 6.15
C LEU A 139 12.70 -1.80 4.74
N GLY A 140 11.98 -2.85 4.35
CA GLY A 140 12.06 -3.42 3.01
C GLY A 140 11.46 -2.49 1.95
N LYS A 141 12.08 -2.44 0.78
CA LYS A 141 11.55 -1.70 -0.38
C LYS A 141 10.38 -2.43 -1.04
N GLU A 142 10.30 -3.71 -0.77
CA GLU A 142 9.31 -4.70 -1.17
C GLU A 142 8.25 -4.95 -0.09
N THR A 143 8.23 -4.17 0.99
CA THR A 143 7.23 -4.35 2.06
C THR A 143 5.82 -4.13 1.52
N ILE A 144 4.97 -5.14 1.75
CA ILE A 144 3.54 -5.12 1.44
C ILE A 144 2.75 -4.91 2.73
N PHE A 145 1.83 -3.95 2.68
CA PHE A 145 0.96 -3.58 3.78
C PHE A 145 -0.46 -4.09 3.57
N PHE A 146 -1.12 -4.48 4.66
CA PHE A 146 -2.54 -4.85 4.69
C PHE A 146 -2.90 -5.99 3.70
N TYR A 147 -3.50 -5.64 2.56
CA TYR A 147 -4.10 -6.52 1.56
C TYR A 147 -3.71 -6.09 0.14
N GLU A 148 -3.81 -7.02 -0.83
CA GLU A 148 -3.76 -6.76 -2.28
C GLU A 148 -2.46 -6.12 -2.80
N ASP A 149 -1.29 -6.54 -2.33
CA ASP A 149 0.02 -6.07 -2.80
C ASP A 149 0.20 -4.53 -2.69
N ASN A 150 -0.41 -3.91 -1.68
CA ASN A 150 -0.24 -2.49 -1.40
C ASN A 150 1.14 -2.21 -0.81
N GLY A 151 2.09 -1.83 -1.66
CA GLY A 151 3.41 -1.38 -1.25
C GLY A 151 3.46 0.10 -0.87
N LEU A 152 4.67 0.60 -0.60
CA LEU A 152 4.93 1.99 -0.24
C LEU A 152 4.41 2.99 -1.30
N LEU A 153 4.59 2.66 -2.60
CA LEU A 153 4.12 3.49 -3.71
C LEU A 153 2.60 3.60 -3.76
N ASN A 154 1.89 2.48 -3.56
CA ASN A 154 0.43 2.44 -3.55
C ASN A 154 -0.12 3.30 -2.40
N LEU A 155 0.47 3.21 -1.20
CA LEU A 155 0.08 4.02 -0.04
C LEU A 155 0.29 5.52 -0.28
N ALA A 156 1.44 5.91 -0.83
CA ALA A 156 1.71 7.32 -1.11
C ALA A 156 0.73 7.88 -2.16
N LEU A 157 0.43 7.10 -3.20
CA LEU A 157 -0.48 7.52 -4.25
C LEU A 157 -1.93 7.63 -3.76
N ALA A 158 -2.39 6.68 -2.95
CA ALA A 158 -3.73 6.67 -2.38
C ALA A 158 -4.03 7.91 -1.51
N ASN A 159 -3.00 8.48 -0.88
CA ASN A 159 -3.11 9.70 -0.08
C ASN A 159 -2.80 10.99 -0.83
N ASN A 160 -2.47 10.90 -2.13
CA ASN A 160 -2.08 12.03 -2.96
C ASN A 160 -0.78 12.73 -2.46
N GLU A 161 0.13 11.97 -1.87
CA GLU A 161 1.46 12.41 -1.42
C GLU A 161 2.47 12.27 -2.57
N ILE A 162 2.36 13.13 -3.58
CA ILE A 162 3.10 13.02 -4.84
C ILE A 162 4.62 13.11 -4.68
N LYS A 163 5.15 13.97 -3.79
CA LYS A 163 6.59 14.06 -3.54
C LYS A 163 7.11 12.81 -2.83
N VAL A 164 6.32 12.27 -1.89
CA VAL A 164 6.66 11.00 -1.23
C VAL A 164 6.68 9.87 -2.27
N PHE A 165 5.68 9.84 -3.16
CA PHE A 165 5.62 8.89 -4.26
C PHE A 165 6.86 8.97 -5.17
N GLU A 166 7.21 10.16 -5.66
CA GLU A 166 8.40 10.35 -6.51
C GLU A 166 9.69 9.95 -5.79
N TYR A 167 9.84 10.32 -4.52
CA TYR A 167 10.97 9.90 -3.69
C TYR A 167 11.07 8.37 -3.58
N LEU A 168 9.96 7.68 -3.30
CA LEU A 168 9.92 6.22 -3.19
C LEU A 168 10.26 5.54 -4.53
N LEU A 169 9.80 6.12 -5.64
CA LEU A 169 10.11 5.65 -6.99
C LEU A 169 11.61 5.80 -7.31
N ASP A 170 12.23 6.91 -6.90
CA ASP A 170 13.67 7.15 -7.05
C ASP A 170 14.52 6.25 -6.15
N LYS A 171 13.99 5.85 -5.00
CA LYS A 171 14.62 4.84 -4.13
C LYS A 171 14.49 3.41 -4.67
N ASN A 172 13.84 3.22 -5.83
CA ASN A 172 13.57 1.91 -6.44
C ASN A 172 12.76 1.00 -5.49
N CYS A 173 11.70 1.54 -4.87
CA CYS A 173 10.72 0.71 -4.18
C CYS A 173 9.98 -0.19 -5.16
N SER A 174 9.53 -1.36 -4.70
CA SER A 174 8.88 -2.34 -5.56
C SER A 174 7.61 -1.78 -6.19
N ILE A 175 7.46 -2.03 -7.49
CA ILE A 175 6.29 -1.68 -8.27
C ILE A 175 5.44 -2.94 -8.42
N TYR A 176 4.21 -2.88 -7.91
CA TYR A 176 3.23 -3.96 -8.04
C TYR A 176 2.22 -3.65 -9.14
N ASP A 177 1.68 -4.69 -9.77
CA ASP A 177 0.75 -4.58 -10.91
C ASP A 177 -0.47 -3.70 -10.59
N ARG A 178 -0.95 -3.74 -9.34
CA ARG A 178 -2.05 -2.91 -8.84
C ARG A 178 -1.84 -1.42 -9.05
N LEU A 179 -0.60 -0.94 -9.09
CA LEU A 179 -0.30 0.49 -9.20
C LEU A 179 -0.92 1.13 -10.46
N GLY A 180 -1.09 0.35 -11.55
CA GLY A 180 -1.80 0.81 -12.75
C GLY A 180 -3.27 1.16 -12.49
N MET A 181 -3.96 0.38 -11.64
CA MET A 181 -5.33 0.67 -11.20
C MET A 181 -5.38 1.91 -10.29
N ASP A 182 -4.42 2.08 -9.39
CA ASP A 182 -4.37 3.23 -8.49
C ASP A 182 -4.13 4.54 -9.24
N ILE A 183 -3.24 4.52 -10.25
CA ILE A 183 -3.04 5.65 -11.18
C ILE A 183 -4.36 6.02 -11.87
N TRP A 184 -5.10 5.03 -12.39
CA TRP A 184 -6.41 5.27 -13.00
C TRP A 184 -7.42 5.86 -12.00
N PHE A 185 -7.47 5.32 -10.78
CA PHE A 185 -8.40 5.79 -9.76
C PHE A 185 -8.13 7.26 -9.38
N CYS A 186 -6.87 7.66 -9.27
CA CYS A 186 -6.48 9.04 -9.03
C CYS A 186 -6.72 9.94 -10.25
N PHE A 187 -6.43 9.46 -11.47
CA PHE A 187 -6.76 10.19 -12.70
C PHE A 187 -8.26 10.50 -12.80
N THR A 188 -9.14 9.56 -12.46
CA THR A 188 -10.59 9.78 -12.57
C THR A 188 -11.17 10.73 -11.53
N LYS A 189 -10.37 11.17 -10.54
CA LYS A 189 -10.80 12.11 -9.50
C LYS A 189 -11.34 13.42 -10.05
N ILE A 190 -10.76 13.94 -11.15
CA ILE A 190 -11.21 15.20 -11.77
C ILE A 190 -12.71 15.18 -12.13
N PHE A 191 -13.25 14.05 -12.55
CA PHE A 191 -14.66 13.94 -12.90
C PHE A 191 -15.55 13.96 -11.65
N ARG A 192 -15.11 13.31 -10.55
CA ARG A 192 -15.82 13.35 -9.27
C ARG A 192 -15.81 14.76 -8.67
N ASP A 193 -14.68 15.44 -8.75
CA ASP A 193 -14.53 16.81 -8.25
C ASP A 193 -15.40 17.81 -9.02
N GLU A 194 -15.66 17.54 -10.31
CA GLU A 194 -16.56 18.32 -11.17
C GLU A 194 -18.02 17.83 -11.15
N ASN A 195 -18.35 16.83 -10.31
CA ASN A 195 -19.66 16.19 -10.24
C ASN A 195 -20.16 15.64 -11.60
N ILE A 196 -19.23 15.17 -12.43
CA ILE A 196 -19.49 14.57 -13.74
C ILE A 196 -19.44 13.05 -13.60
N ALA A 197 -20.59 12.40 -13.80
CA ALA A 197 -20.63 10.95 -13.92
C ALA A 197 -19.98 10.52 -15.24
N LEU A 198 -18.94 9.68 -15.17
CA LEU A 198 -18.42 8.93 -16.31
C LEU A 198 -19.41 7.82 -16.69
N ASN A 199 -20.56 8.19 -17.24
CA ASN A 199 -21.54 7.23 -17.73
C ASN A 199 -21.14 6.77 -19.14
N ILE A 200 -21.24 5.48 -19.47
CA ILE A 200 -20.90 4.97 -20.81
C ILE A 200 -21.98 5.36 -21.86
N LYS A 201 -22.92 6.25 -21.52
CA LYS A 201 -24.04 6.59 -22.38
C LYS A 201 -23.62 7.61 -23.44
N THR A 202 -23.92 7.32 -24.69
CA THR A 202 -23.87 8.26 -25.80
C THR A 202 -25.26 8.87 -26.01
N PRO A 203 -25.38 10.19 -26.29
CA PRO A 203 -24.31 11.16 -26.47
C PRO A 203 -23.69 11.64 -25.14
N ARG A 204 -22.42 12.08 -25.18
CA ARG A 204 -21.72 12.65 -24.02
C ARG A 204 -22.42 13.93 -23.55
N SER A 205 -22.39 14.19 -22.25
CA SER A 205 -22.98 15.40 -21.69
C SER A 205 -22.19 16.67 -22.09
N LYS A 206 -22.87 17.82 -22.10
CA LYS A 206 -22.22 19.11 -22.42
C LYS A 206 -21.15 19.46 -21.38
N GLU A 207 -21.40 19.14 -20.12
CA GLU A 207 -20.47 19.33 -19.01
C GLU A 207 -19.18 18.54 -19.24
N LEU A 208 -19.28 17.28 -19.66
CA LEU A 208 -18.12 16.45 -19.98
C LEU A 208 -17.34 17.05 -21.16
N ILE A 209 -18.01 17.46 -22.23
CA ILE A 209 -17.36 18.09 -23.39
C ILE A 209 -16.64 19.38 -22.98
N ASN A 210 -17.27 20.22 -22.16
CA ASN A 210 -16.67 21.45 -21.65
C ASN A 210 -15.44 21.16 -20.79
N LEU A 211 -15.51 20.17 -19.90
CA LEU A 211 -14.35 19.77 -19.09
C LEU A 211 -13.20 19.30 -19.97
N LEU A 212 -13.44 18.41 -20.95
CA LEU A 212 -12.39 17.89 -21.83
C LEU A 212 -11.69 18.98 -22.65
N ASN A 213 -12.40 20.06 -22.99
CA ASN A 213 -11.83 21.21 -23.69
C ASN A 213 -11.07 22.19 -22.78
N SER A 214 -11.28 22.11 -21.46
CA SER A 214 -10.71 23.04 -20.48
C SER A 214 -9.20 22.88 -20.30
N GLN A 215 -8.54 23.96 -19.85
CA GLN A 215 -7.14 23.89 -19.45
C GLN A 215 -6.94 22.99 -18.23
N LYS A 216 -7.93 22.93 -17.32
CA LYS A 216 -7.90 22.08 -16.12
C LYS A 216 -7.71 20.62 -16.49
N TYR A 217 -8.51 20.09 -17.43
CA TYR A 217 -8.36 18.71 -17.90
C TYR A 217 -7.03 18.47 -18.60
N LYS A 218 -6.58 19.39 -19.47
CA LYS A 218 -5.30 19.26 -20.19
C LYS A 218 -4.11 19.17 -19.23
N THR A 219 -4.06 20.04 -18.23
CA THR A 219 -3.01 20.02 -17.20
C THR A 219 -3.07 18.74 -16.37
N HIS A 220 -4.26 18.31 -15.95
CA HIS A 220 -4.46 17.06 -15.20
C HIS A 220 -4.02 15.83 -16.01
N CYS A 221 -4.43 15.75 -17.27
CA CYS A 221 -4.07 14.66 -18.18
C CYS A 221 -2.55 14.60 -18.41
N ALA A 222 -1.92 15.75 -18.67
CA ALA A 222 -0.47 15.81 -18.85
C ALA A 222 0.29 15.36 -17.60
N PHE A 223 -0.13 15.77 -16.39
CA PHE A 223 0.47 15.34 -15.13
C PHE A 223 0.42 13.81 -14.98
N TRP A 224 -0.76 13.20 -15.12
CA TRP A 224 -0.93 11.76 -14.91
C TRP A 224 -0.24 10.91 -15.98
N LEU A 225 -0.18 11.37 -17.22
CA LEU A 225 0.57 10.69 -18.28
C LEU A 225 2.08 10.73 -18.01
N ASN A 226 2.62 11.88 -17.59
CA ASN A 226 4.04 11.99 -17.24
C ASN A 226 4.40 11.11 -16.03
N LEU A 227 3.53 11.06 -15.01
CA LEU A 227 3.73 10.17 -13.86
C LEU A 227 3.70 8.70 -14.30
N THR A 228 2.77 8.34 -15.19
CA THR A 228 2.62 6.98 -15.73
C THR A 228 3.86 6.57 -16.53
N GLU A 229 4.40 7.46 -17.36
CA GLU A 229 5.65 7.26 -18.10
C GLU A 229 6.80 6.93 -17.15
N LYS A 230 7.03 7.77 -16.12
CA LYS A 230 8.06 7.52 -15.10
C LYS A 230 7.92 6.15 -14.43
N VAL A 231 6.69 5.77 -14.10
CA VAL A 231 6.40 4.50 -13.41
C VAL A 231 6.62 3.29 -14.34
N VAL A 232 6.27 3.40 -15.62
CA VAL A 232 6.55 2.37 -16.63
C VAL A 232 8.05 2.24 -16.88
N GLU A 233 8.78 3.35 -17.02
CA GLU A 233 10.25 3.35 -17.17
C GLU A 233 10.95 2.65 -16.00
N LYS A 234 10.36 2.73 -14.80
CA LYS A 234 10.86 2.11 -13.58
C LYS A 234 10.43 0.65 -13.40
N GLY A 235 9.55 0.12 -14.26
CA GLY A 235 9.25 -1.31 -14.32
C GLY A 235 7.79 -1.70 -14.20
N LEU A 236 6.83 -0.76 -14.16
CA LEU A 236 5.41 -1.15 -14.25
C LEU A 236 5.14 -1.79 -15.61
N ASN A 237 4.57 -3.00 -15.60
CA ASN A 237 4.09 -3.62 -16.83
C ASN A 237 2.99 -2.73 -17.47
N PRO A 238 3.19 -2.20 -18.69
CA PRO A 238 2.25 -1.31 -19.34
C PRO A 238 0.83 -1.88 -19.47
N ASN A 239 0.68 -3.20 -19.56
CA ASN A 239 -0.63 -3.85 -19.69
C ASN A 239 -1.53 -3.66 -18.46
N ASN A 240 -0.97 -3.30 -17.30
CA ASN A 240 -1.75 -2.94 -16.11
C ASN A 240 -2.43 -1.55 -16.22
N LEU A 241 -2.21 -0.81 -17.31
CA LEU A 241 -2.84 0.48 -17.58
C LEU A 241 -4.19 0.37 -18.31
N ASN A 242 -4.75 -0.83 -18.43
CA ASN A 242 -6.00 -1.09 -19.16
C ASN A 242 -7.15 -0.14 -18.77
N TYR A 243 -7.39 0.09 -17.48
CA TYR A 243 -8.46 0.98 -17.04
C TYR A 243 -8.25 2.44 -17.48
N LEU A 244 -7.00 2.92 -17.43
CA LEU A 244 -6.63 4.25 -17.90
C LEU A 244 -6.83 4.37 -19.41
N TYR A 245 -6.37 3.38 -20.18
CA TYR A 245 -6.56 3.32 -21.61
C TYR A 245 -8.04 3.29 -22.02
N MET A 246 -8.84 2.43 -21.39
CA MET A 246 -10.27 2.32 -21.64
C MET A 246 -11.01 3.62 -21.31
N THR A 247 -10.55 4.33 -20.28
CA THR A 247 -11.07 5.67 -19.95
C THR A 247 -10.76 6.66 -21.07
N PHE A 248 -9.52 6.75 -21.56
CA PHE A 248 -9.19 7.63 -22.68
C PHE A 248 -9.97 7.28 -23.96
N LYS A 249 -10.15 5.99 -24.24
CA LYS A 249 -11.01 5.52 -25.35
C LYS A 249 -12.43 6.02 -25.20
N TYR A 250 -13.02 5.89 -24.02
CA TYR A 250 -14.36 6.40 -23.74
C TYR A 250 -14.44 7.93 -23.90
N LEU A 251 -13.40 8.66 -23.49
CA LEU A 251 -13.30 10.11 -23.63
C LEU A 251 -12.97 10.57 -25.06
N GLY A 252 -12.60 9.66 -25.96
CA GLY A 252 -12.16 9.99 -27.32
C GLY A 252 -10.85 10.76 -27.33
N ASP A 253 -9.99 10.57 -26.31
CA ASP A 253 -8.68 11.19 -26.23
C ASP A 253 -7.63 10.30 -26.91
N GLU A 254 -7.62 10.33 -28.24
CA GLU A 254 -6.75 9.51 -29.08
C GLU A 254 -5.26 9.78 -28.82
N ASN A 255 -4.90 11.02 -28.48
CA ASN A 255 -3.52 11.39 -28.18
C ASN A 255 -3.03 10.68 -26.91
N SER A 256 -3.84 10.69 -25.86
CA SER A 256 -3.51 10.00 -24.61
C SER A 256 -3.48 8.48 -24.78
N MET A 257 -4.40 7.91 -25.58
CA MET A 257 -4.34 6.49 -25.94
C MET A 257 -3.03 6.13 -26.66
N LYS A 258 -2.62 6.92 -27.65
CA LYS A 258 -1.38 6.71 -28.40
C LYS A 258 -0.15 6.79 -27.49
N LYS A 259 -0.15 7.70 -26.51
CA LYS A 259 0.92 7.78 -25.51
C LYS A 259 1.05 6.48 -24.71
N LEU A 260 -0.06 5.93 -24.20
CA LEU A 260 -0.02 4.65 -23.49
C LEU A 260 0.45 3.50 -24.37
N GLN A 261 0.03 3.46 -25.64
CA GLN A 261 0.51 2.47 -26.61
C GLN A 261 2.02 2.59 -26.87
N ASN A 262 2.55 3.81 -26.96
CA ASN A 262 3.98 4.05 -27.10
C ASN A 262 4.79 3.60 -25.87
N LEU A 263 4.18 3.62 -24.68
CA LEU A 263 4.75 3.03 -23.46
C LEU A 263 4.73 1.50 -23.47
N GLY A 264 4.18 0.87 -24.51
CA GLY A 264 4.12 -0.58 -24.66
C GLY A 264 2.81 -1.22 -24.22
N TYR A 265 1.77 -0.44 -23.89
CA TYR A 265 0.44 -0.99 -23.63
C TYR A 265 -0.09 -1.68 -24.88
N LYS A 266 -0.43 -2.95 -24.75
CA LYS A 266 -1.11 -3.72 -25.81
C LYS A 266 -2.56 -3.89 -25.41
N ASN A 267 -3.45 -3.46 -26.30
CA ASN A 267 -4.88 -3.74 -26.17
C ASN A 267 -5.15 -5.20 -26.57
N ASP A 268 -4.53 -6.14 -25.86
CA ASP A 268 -4.75 -7.57 -26.01
C ASP A 268 -6.08 -7.89 -25.32
N VAL A 269 -7.16 -7.59 -26.03
CA VAL A 269 -8.51 -8.00 -25.63
C VAL A 269 -8.56 -9.52 -25.71
N LYS A 270 -8.64 -10.19 -24.56
CA LYS A 270 -9.27 -11.50 -24.45
C LYS A 270 -10.65 -11.32 -23.82
#